data_AF-A0A4S4KXN6-F1
#
_entry.id   AF-A0A4S4KXN6-F1
#
_cell.length_a   1.000
_cell.length_b   1.000
_cell.length_c   1.000
_cell.angle_alpha   90.00
_cell.angle_beta   90.00
_cell.angle_gamma   90.00
#
_symmetry.space_group_name_H-M   'P 1'
#
loop_
_entity.id
_entity.type
_entity.pdbx_description
1 polymer ?
#
loop_
_entity_poly.entity_id
_entity_poly.type
_entity_poly.pdbx_seq_one_letter_code
_entity_poly.pdbx_strand_id
1 'polypeptide(L)'
;MQMNTHLKTVKMTMRNRDAQTLDSLSIRGNNIRYFVLPDALPLDTLLVDDAPKPKGGRKKDDARGRGRGARGVDRGRGRGRGRGRGR
;
A
#
# COMPACT_ATOMS: atom_id res chain seq x y z
N MET A 1 -3.25 -9.75 10.96
CA MET A 1 -2.38 -9.18 12.02
C MET A 1 -2.63 -9.94 13.32
N GLN A 2 -1.60 -10.26 14.10
CA GLN A 2 -1.76 -10.89 15.42
C GLN A 2 -1.34 -9.88 16.49
N MET A 3 -2.22 -9.56 17.43
CA MET A 3 -1.95 -8.60 18.52
C MET A 3 -1.24 -9.27 19.72
N ASN A 4 -0.38 -10.26 19.46
CA ASN A 4 0.31 -10.97 20.54
C ASN A 4 1.18 -9.98 21.29
N THR A 5 1.03 -9.94 22.61
CA THR A 5 1.68 -8.94 23.46
C THR A 5 2.55 -9.64 24.49
N HIS A 6 3.80 -9.19 24.58
CA HIS A 6 4.76 -9.64 25.58
C HIS A 6 5.05 -8.49 26.53
N LEU A 7 4.81 -8.72 27.82
CA LEU A 7 4.95 -7.74 28.89
C LEU A 7 6.03 -8.20 29.88
N LYS A 8 6.73 -7.23 30.47
CA LYS A 8 7.72 -7.43 31.53
C LYS A 8 7.29 -6.67 32.78
N THR A 9 7.62 -7.19 33.96
CA THR A 9 7.33 -6.57 35.27
C THR A 9 5.87 -6.15 35.39
N VAL A 10 4.99 -7.14 35.43
CA VAL A 10 3.54 -6.95 35.30
C VAL A 10 2.87 -7.07 36.66
N LYS A 11 1.93 -6.15 36.94
CA LYS A 11 0.94 -6.33 38.00
C LYS A 11 -0.39 -6.75 37.36
N MET A 12 -0.75 -8.01 37.52
CA MET A 12 -1.94 -8.61 36.94
C MET A 12 -3.08 -8.65 37.96
N THR A 13 -4.25 -8.14 37.60
CA THR A 13 -5.46 -8.25 38.41
C THR A 13 -6.49 -9.07 37.67
N MET A 14 -6.76 -10.28 38.16
CA MET A 14 -7.83 -11.12 37.62
C MET A 14 -9.17 -10.71 38.24
N ARG A 15 -10.26 -10.96 37.51
CA ARG A 15 -11.61 -10.74 38.06
C ARG A 15 -11.78 -11.57 39.32
N ASN A 16 -12.23 -10.93 40.40
CA ASN A 16 -12.50 -11.54 41.70
C ASN A 16 -11.28 -12.21 42.36
N ARG A 17 -10.07 -11.73 42.04
CA ARG A 17 -8.83 -12.17 42.70
C ARG A 17 -7.96 -10.96 43.00
N ASP A 18 -7.08 -11.12 43.97
CA ASP A 18 -6.10 -10.10 44.32
C ASP A 18 -5.07 -9.92 43.20
N ALA A 19 -4.42 -8.76 43.21
CA ALA A 19 -3.39 -8.43 42.25
C ALA A 19 -2.12 -9.27 42.49
N GLN A 20 -1.55 -9.82 41.42
CA GLN A 20 -0.33 -10.61 41.44
C GLN A 20 0.78 -9.93 40.63
N THR A 21 2.00 -9.92 41.17
CA THR A 21 3.20 -9.48 40.45
C THR A 21 3.83 -10.64 39.68
N LEU A 22 4.20 -10.41 38.42
CA LEU A 22 4.83 -11.38 37.53
C LEU A 22 6.03 -10.72 36.84
N ASP A 23 7.12 -11.46 36.66
CA ASP A 23 8.30 -10.95 35.95
C ASP A 23 8.05 -10.84 34.43
N SER A 24 7.28 -11.76 33.87
CA SER A 24 6.89 -11.75 32.46
C SER A 24 5.48 -12.30 32.26
N LEU A 25 4.79 -11.78 31.24
CA LEU A 25 3.47 -12.26 30.82
C LEU A 25 3.36 -12.17 29.30
N SER A 26 2.79 -13.19 28.67
CA SER A 26 2.50 -13.20 27.24
C SER A 26 1.01 -13.45 27.01
N ILE A 27 0.38 -12.60 26.19
CA ILE A 27 -1.05 -12.66 25.90
C ILE A 27 -1.24 -12.86 24.40
N ARG A 28 -2.02 -13.87 24.02
CA ARG A 28 -2.43 -14.08 22.62
C ARG A 28 -3.35 -12.93 22.19
N GLY A 29 -3.09 -12.36 21.02
CA GLY A 29 -3.74 -11.14 20.57
C GLY A 29 -5.26 -11.24 20.41
N ASN A 30 -5.81 -12.41 20.12
CA ASN A 30 -7.25 -12.61 20.01
C ASN A 30 -8.01 -12.44 21.33
N ASN A 31 -7.32 -12.50 22.47
CA ASN A 31 -7.91 -12.32 23.80
C ASN A 31 -7.83 -10.86 24.29
N ILE A 32 -7.27 -9.95 23.51
CA ILE A 32 -7.09 -8.55 23.89
C ILE A 32 -8.28 -7.73 23.39
N ARG A 33 -8.91 -6.95 24.29
CA ARG A 33 -10.05 -6.09 23.98
C ARG A 33 -9.68 -4.63 23.77
N TYR A 34 -8.77 -4.11 24.58
CA TYR A 34 -8.32 -2.72 24.51
C TYR A 34 -6.91 -2.58 25.10
N PHE A 35 -6.22 -1.51 24.69
CA PHE A 35 -4.98 -1.05 25.30
C PHE A 35 -5.23 0.34 25.90
N VAL A 36 -4.64 0.59 27.07
CA VAL A 36 -4.51 1.95 27.60
C VAL A 36 -3.07 2.37 27.31
N LEU A 37 -2.89 3.36 26.45
CA LEU A 37 -1.59 3.86 26.04
C LEU A 37 -1.25 5.13 26.82
N PRO A 38 0.04 5.49 26.95
CA PRO A 38 0.41 6.78 27.50
C PRO A 38 -0.15 7.93 26.66
N ASP A 39 -0.63 8.99 27.32
CA ASP A 39 -1.23 10.16 26.66
C ASP A 39 -0.26 10.88 25.71
N ALA A 40 1.04 10.79 25.99
CA ALA A 40 2.10 11.43 25.21
C ALA A 40 2.49 10.65 23.94
N LEU A 41 1.82 9.54 23.62
CA LEU A 41 2.15 8.77 22.42
C LEU A 41 1.59 9.48 21.17
N PRO A 42 2.44 9.87 20.19
CA PRO A 42 1.99 10.59 19.00
C PRO A 42 1.32 9.63 18.00
N LEU A 43 0.08 9.25 18.30
CA LEU A 43 -0.72 8.32 17.49
C LEU A 43 -0.85 8.78 16.03
N ASP A 44 -1.07 10.08 15.80
CA ASP A 44 -1.28 10.63 14.46
C ASP A 44 -0.09 10.41 13.51
N THR A 45 1.12 10.39 14.05
CA THR A 45 2.34 10.13 13.25
C THR A 45 2.58 8.64 12.99
N LEU A 46 2.13 7.78 13.90
CA LEU A 46 2.33 6.33 13.83
C LEU A 46 1.18 5.60 13.11
N LEU A 47 0.02 6.25 12.98
CA LEU A 47 -1.15 5.75 12.26
C LEU A 47 -1.20 6.24 10.82
N VAL A 48 -0.17 6.95 10.33
CA VAL A 48 -0.04 7.22 8.90
C VAL A 48 0.28 5.90 8.21
N ASP A 49 -0.62 5.44 7.35
CA ASP A 49 -0.42 4.24 6.56
C ASP A 49 0.93 4.27 5.83
N ASP A 50 1.86 3.40 6.24
CA ASP A 50 3.06 2.98 5.48
C ASP A 50 2.68 2.16 4.23
N ALA A 51 1.48 2.38 3.68
CA ALA A 51 1.10 1.81 2.41
C ALA A 51 2.12 2.32 1.39
N PRO A 52 2.90 1.44 0.72
CA PRO A 52 3.84 1.88 -0.28
C PRO A 52 3.03 2.66 -1.31
N LYS A 53 3.32 3.96 -1.45
CA LYS A 53 2.70 4.84 -2.45
C LYS A 53 2.63 4.06 -3.76
N PRO A 54 1.45 3.77 -4.31
CA PRO A 54 1.36 3.00 -5.55
C PRO A 54 2.16 3.75 -6.61
N LYS A 55 3.34 3.20 -6.97
CA LYS A 55 4.16 3.71 -8.05
C LYS A 55 3.37 3.50 -9.35
N GLY A 56 2.77 4.59 -9.84
CA GLY A 56 2.26 4.66 -11.21
C GLY A 56 0.80 4.28 -11.37
N GLY A 57 -0.09 5.18 -10.97
CA GLY A 57 -1.49 5.17 -11.39
C GLY A 57 -1.87 6.48 -12.07
N ARG A 58 -1.42 6.69 -13.32
CA ARG A 58 -2.09 7.49 -14.37
C ARG A 58 -1.24 7.61 -15.65
N LYS A 59 -1.39 6.63 -16.54
CA LYS A 59 -1.75 6.92 -17.93
C LYS A 59 -2.89 5.98 -18.28
N LYS A 60 -4.12 6.43 -18.01
CA LYS A 60 -5.21 6.09 -18.94
C LYS A 60 -4.81 6.82 -20.22
N ASP A 61 -4.26 6.09 -21.18
CA ASP A 61 -4.24 6.55 -22.55
C ASP A 61 -5.72 6.67 -22.96
N ASP A 62 -6.25 7.88 -22.86
CA ASP A 62 -7.49 8.29 -23.51
C ASP A 62 -7.27 8.25 -25.02
N ALA A 63 -7.20 7.05 -25.60
CA ALA A 63 -7.26 6.82 -27.04
C ALA A 63 -8.71 6.89 -27.53
N ARG A 64 -9.43 7.96 -27.14
CA ARG A 64 -10.77 8.31 -27.63
C ARG A 64 -10.84 9.82 -27.87
N GLY A 65 -10.06 10.31 -28.83
CA GLY A 65 -10.10 11.69 -29.29
C GLY A 65 -10.09 11.76 -30.82
N ARG A 66 -11.29 11.87 -31.41
CA ARG A 66 -11.50 12.28 -32.81
C ARG A 66 -10.88 13.66 -33.02
N GLY A 67 -10.00 13.81 -34.01
CA GLY A 67 -9.49 15.12 -34.45
C GLY A 67 -9.13 15.10 -35.93
N ARG A 68 -9.98 15.72 -36.75
CA ARG A 68 -9.79 15.94 -38.19
C ARG A 68 -8.87 17.16 -38.41
N GLY A 69 -8.03 17.09 -39.44
CA GLY A 69 -7.29 18.22 -40.04
C GLY A 69 -5.88 18.41 -39.46
N ALA A 70 -4.85 18.80 -40.21
CA ALA A 70 -4.77 19.28 -41.57
C ALA A 70 -3.29 19.25 -42.04
N ARG A 71 -3.10 19.01 -43.34
CA ARG A 71 -2.10 19.63 -44.23
C ARG A 71 -0.60 19.52 -43.86
N GLY A 72 0.08 18.68 -44.65
CA GLY A 72 1.26 19.12 -45.39
C GLY A 72 2.62 18.77 -44.79
N VAL A 73 3.24 17.69 -45.27
CA VAL A 73 4.69 17.68 -45.54
C VAL A 73 4.94 16.87 -46.82
N ASP A 74 5.50 17.58 -47.78
CA ASP A 74 5.83 17.19 -49.13
C ASP A 74 7.02 16.23 -49.26
N ARG A 75 6.92 15.38 -50.29
CA ARG A 75 8.00 15.01 -51.24
C ARG A 75 9.29 14.41 -50.66
N GLY A 76 9.29 13.10 -50.49
CA GLY A 76 10.50 12.26 -50.53
C GLY A 76 10.46 11.29 -51.71
N ARG A 77 11.02 11.68 -52.86
CA ARG A 77 11.29 10.82 -54.02
C ARG A 77 12.30 9.73 -53.63
N GLY A 78 11.93 8.47 -53.76
CA GLY A 78 12.86 7.33 -53.68
C GLY A 78 12.48 6.23 -54.67
N ARG A 79 13.11 6.24 -55.84
CA ARG A 79 12.97 5.24 -56.91
C ARG A 79 13.63 3.92 -56.47
N GLY A 80 12.91 2.80 -56.60
CA GLY A 80 13.47 1.46 -56.45
C GLY A 80 12.66 0.44 -57.25
N ARG A 81 13.16 0.06 -58.43
CA ARG A 81 12.59 -0.91 -59.36
C ARG A 81 12.85 -2.35 -58.89
N GLY A 82 11.93 -3.28 -59.19
CA GLY A 82 12.21 -4.72 -59.22
C GLY A 82 10.98 -5.57 -58.92
N ARG A 83 10.10 -5.83 -59.90
CA ARG A 83 10.03 -7.09 -60.68
C ARG A 83 9.62 -8.34 -59.85
N GLY A 84 8.36 -8.76 -60.05
CA GLY A 84 8.07 -10.09 -60.59
C GLY A 84 7.33 -11.11 -59.71
N ARG A 85 6.11 -11.47 -60.19
CA ARG A 85 5.48 -12.82 -60.31
C ARG A 85 5.55 -13.78 -59.11
N GLY A 86 4.51 -14.48 -58.66
CA GLY A 86 3.18 -14.78 -59.22
C GLY A 86 2.68 -16.10 -58.60
N ARG A 87 1.35 -16.32 -58.71
CA ARG A 87 0.54 -17.47 -58.26
C ARG A 87 0.38 -17.67 -56.76
#